data_AF-A0AAJ1YDR5-F1
#
_entry.id   AF-A0AAJ1YDR5-F1
#
_cell.length_a   1.000
_cell.length_b   1.000
_cell.length_c   1.000
_cell.angle_alpha   90.00
_cell.angle_beta   90.00
_cell.angle_gamma   90.00
#
_symmetry.space_group_name_H-M   'P 1'
#
loop_
_entity.id
_entity.type
_entity.pdbx_description
1 polymer ?
#
loop_
_entity_poly.entity_id
_entity_poly.type
_entity_poly.pdbx_seq_one_letter_code
_entity_poly.pdbx_strand_id
1 'polypeptide(L)'
;MNTQNVNVKTATQDPPKRWVKDQRAFANQELGRFVVKYTAYSVRGVFSTHHRYFIFAKSRLDAAFKFGLLAPKESDFVVDAVDVQVPIQDVCISTTGYHFAVDADQWRCLENGEFVEVTSDGDIWNADRTYTLPLYGHLQQYHC
;
A
#
# COMPACT_ATOMS: atom_id res chain seq x y z
N MET A 1 57.88 -0.07 31.50
CA MET A 1 56.97 0.14 30.35
C MET A 1 55.69 -0.61 30.69
N ASN A 2 54.64 0.10 31.11
CA ASN A 2 53.41 -0.50 31.63
C ASN A 2 52.30 -0.25 30.59
N THR A 3 51.91 -1.28 29.86
CA THR A 3 50.87 -1.21 28.83
C THR A 3 49.50 -1.22 29.52
N GLN A 4 48.84 -0.08 29.57
CA GLN A 4 47.42 0.02 29.92
C GLN A 4 46.59 -0.49 28.73
N ASN A 5 46.03 -1.69 28.86
CA ASN A 5 44.92 -2.11 27.99
C ASN A 5 43.66 -1.40 28.48
N VAL A 6 43.32 -0.29 27.82
CA VAL A 6 42.04 0.40 27.99
C VAL A 6 40.97 -0.43 27.29
N ASN A 7 40.06 -0.98 28.09
CA ASN A 7 38.99 -1.85 27.65
C ASN A 7 37.73 -1.04 27.30
N VAL A 8 37.01 -1.57 26.30
CA VAL A 8 35.59 -1.36 25.96
C VAL A 8 35.12 0.03 25.52
N LYS A 9 35.17 0.30 24.20
CA LYS A 9 34.08 1.03 23.53
C LYS A 9 33.00 0.03 23.16
N THR A 10 32.08 -0.26 24.08
CA THR A 10 30.81 -0.89 23.70
C THR A 10 30.02 0.22 23.02
N ALA A 11 30.06 0.22 21.69
CA ALA A 11 29.01 0.87 20.92
C ALA A 11 27.69 0.33 21.47
N THR A 12 26.81 1.22 21.92
CA THR A 12 25.43 0.89 22.26
C THR A 12 24.82 0.32 20.98
N GLN A 13 24.86 -1.00 20.83
CA GLN A 13 24.13 -1.67 19.76
C GLN A 13 22.67 -1.42 20.09
N ASP A 14 21.98 -0.71 19.18
CA ASP A 14 20.53 -0.63 19.26
C ASP A 14 19.99 -2.05 19.46
N PRO A 15 19.02 -2.22 20.37
CA PRO A 15 18.46 -3.53 20.64
C PRO A 15 18.02 -4.17 19.32
N PRO A 16 18.26 -5.48 19.14
CA PRO A 16 17.86 -6.16 17.92
C PRO A 16 16.37 -5.93 17.70
N LYS A 17 16.01 -5.42 16.51
CA LYS A 17 14.62 -5.19 16.11
C LYS A 17 13.81 -6.45 16.35
N ARG A 18 12.78 -6.34 17.19
CA ARG A 18 11.84 -7.44 17.44
C ARG A 18 10.76 -7.40 16.39
N TRP A 19 10.62 -8.47 15.63
CA TRP A 19 9.59 -8.60 14.61
C TRP A 19 8.29 -9.11 15.22
N VAL A 20 7.18 -8.45 14.91
CA VAL A 20 5.85 -8.72 15.45
C VAL A 20 4.95 -9.18 14.32
N LYS A 21 4.25 -10.31 14.53
CA LYS A 21 3.24 -10.84 13.61
C LYS A 21 1.81 -10.44 13.97
N ASP A 22 1.64 -9.70 15.08
CA ASP A 22 0.32 -9.39 15.64
C ASP A 22 -0.42 -8.34 14.81
N GLN A 23 -1.63 -8.70 14.37
CA GLN A 23 -2.56 -7.83 13.63
C GLN A 23 -3.07 -6.66 14.46
N ARG A 24 -3.00 -6.75 15.80
CA ARG A 24 -3.51 -5.71 16.73
C ARG A 24 -2.77 -4.38 16.66
N ALA A 25 -1.61 -4.33 16.00
CA ALA A 25 -0.90 -3.08 15.75
C ALA A 25 -1.64 -2.16 14.76
N PHE A 26 -2.71 -2.65 14.11
CA PHE A 26 -3.36 -1.97 13.00
C PHE A 26 -4.86 -1.76 13.22
N ALA A 27 -5.40 -0.70 12.62
CA ALA A 27 -6.83 -0.48 12.57
C ALA A 27 -7.43 -1.36 11.46
N ASN A 28 -8.48 -2.11 11.77
CA ASN A 28 -9.20 -2.87 10.75
C ASN A 28 -10.22 -1.99 10.02
N GLN A 29 -10.38 -2.23 8.72
CA GLN A 29 -11.48 -1.68 7.92
C GLN A 29 -11.95 -2.67 6.86
N GLU A 30 -13.20 -2.50 6.43
CA GLU A 30 -13.73 -3.19 5.26
C GLU A 30 -13.17 -2.60 3.97
N LEU A 31 -12.57 -3.43 3.12
CA LEU A 31 -12.02 -3.04 1.83
C LEU A 31 -12.22 -4.15 0.80
N GLY A 32 -12.79 -3.80 -0.36
CA GLY A 32 -12.86 -4.68 -1.53
C GLY A 32 -11.97 -4.17 -2.66
N ARG A 33 -11.58 -5.06 -3.57
CA ARG A 33 -10.95 -4.68 -4.83
C ARG A 33 -12.02 -4.51 -5.90
N PHE A 34 -12.13 -3.31 -6.44
CA PHE A 34 -13.10 -2.93 -7.45
C PHE A 34 -12.41 -2.66 -8.80
N VAL A 35 -13.15 -2.90 -9.88
CA VAL A 35 -12.76 -2.56 -11.25
C VAL A 35 -13.71 -1.49 -11.74
N VAL A 36 -13.17 -0.30 -11.96
CA VAL A 36 -13.89 0.78 -12.62
C VAL A 36 -13.63 0.66 -14.11
N LYS A 37 -14.70 0.39 -14.87
CA LYS A 37 -14.70 0.40 -16.33
C LYS A 37 -15.13 1.77 -16.79
N TYR A 38 -14.35 2.39 -17.65
CA TYR A 38 -14.64 3.74 -18.12
C TYR A 38 -14.25 3.91 -19.58
N THR A 39 -14.97 4.80 -20.23
CA THR A 39 -14.70 5.24 -21.59
C THR A 39 -14.05 6.62 -21.52
N ALA A 40 -12.83 6.74 -22.03
CA ALA A 40 -12.12 8.00 -22.16
C ALA A 40 -12.27 8.55 -23.57
N TYR A 41 -12.58 9.83 -23.68
CA TYR A 41 -12.72 10.55 -24.93
C TYR A 41 -11.48 11.40 -25.18
N SER A 42 -11.02 11.40 -26.43
CA SER A 42 -10.04 12.39 -26.86
C SER A 42 -10.60 13.81 -26.67
N VAL A 43 -9.74 14.79 -26.38
CA VAL A 43 -10.11 16.20 -26.14
C VAL A 43 -10.93 16.81 -27.30
N ARG A 44 -10.83 16.25 -28.51
CA ARG A 44 -11.59 16.69 -29.70
C ARG A 44 -12.76 15.76 -30.06
N GLY A 45 -13.06 14.75 -29.23
CA GLY A 45 -14.17 13.80 -29.43
C GLY A 45 -14.02 12.86 -30.63
N VAL A 46 -12.83 12.78 -31.25
CA VAL A 46 -12.61 12.07 -32.52
C VAL A 46 -12.58 10.55 -32.34
N PHE A 47 -12.19 10.09 -31.16
CA PHE A 47 -12.19 8.68 -30.80
C PHE A 47 -12.40 8.50 -29.30
N SER A 48 -12.95 7.32 -28.94
CA SER A 48 -13.10 6.84 -27.57
C SER A 48 -12.28 5.57 -27.35
N THR A 49 -11.83 5.37 -26.12
CA THR A 49 -11.08 4.19 -25.70
C THR A 49 -11.67 3.63 -24.40
N HIS A 50 -11.75 2.31 -24.31
CA HIS A 50 -12.30 1.63 -23.14
C HIS A 50 -11.16 1.17 -22.24
N HIS A 51 -11.26 1.51 -20.96
CA HIS A 51 -10.21 1.26 -19.98
C HIS A 51 -10.77 0.59 -18.74
N ARG A 52 -9.86 0.02 -17.94
CA ARG A 52 -10.16 -0.57 -16.65
C ARG A 52 -9.16 -0.07 -15.64
N TYR A 53 -9.65 0.41 -14.50
CA TYR A 53 -8.84 0.84 -13.39
C TYR A 53 -9.16 0.01 -12.15
N PHE A 54 -8.12 -0.53 -11.50
CA PHE A 54 -8.26 -1.33 -10.28
C PHE A 54 -8.07 -0.42 -9.07
N ILE A 55 -9.00 -0.46 -8.13
CA ILE A 55 -8.94 0.37 -6.94
C ILE A 55 -9.46 -0.38 -5.71
N PHE A 56 -8.84 -0.10 -4.57
CA PHE A 56 -9.33 -0.57 -3.28
C PHE A 56 -10.28 0.47 -2.65
N ALA A 57 -11.47 0.01 -2.29
CA ALA A 57 -12.54 0.87 -1.79
C ALA A 57 -13.46 0.11 -0.83
N LYS A 58 -14.27 0.83 -0.06
CA LYS A 58 -15.22 0.22 0.88
C LYS A 58 -16.54 -0.17 0.23
N SER A 59 -16.82 0.39 -0.95
CA SER A 59 -18.03 0.13 -1.72
C SER A 59 -17.82 0.50 -3.19
N ARG A 60 -18.79 0.14 -4.06
CA ARG A 60 -18.79 0.59 -5.46
C ARG A 60 -18.83 2.11 -5.59
N LEU A 61 -19.58 2.79 -4.70
CA LEU A 61 -19.69 4.25 -4.71
C LEU A 61 -18.37 4.90 -4.29
N ASP A 62 -17.74 4.38 -3.24
CA ASP A 62 -16.40 4.83 -2.80
C ASP A 62 -15.36 4.60 -3.90
N ALA A 63 -15.41 3.47 -4.61
CA ALA A 63 -14.54 3.20 -5.76
C ALA A 63 -14.74 4.20 -6.90
N ALA A 64 -16.00 4.50 -7.27
CA ALA A 64 -16.30 5.49 -8.29
C ALA A 64 -15.83 6.89 -7.90
N PHE A 65 -16.05 7.28 -6.64
CA PHE A 65 -15.64 8.57 -6.11
C PHE A 65 -14.11 8.73 -6.09
N LYS A 66 -13.40 7.75 -5.52
CA LYS A 66 -11.93 7.74 -5.53
C LYS A 66 -11.35 7.73 -6.94
N PHE A 67 -11.96 6.97 -7.85
CA PHE A 67 -11.59 7.01 -9.26
C PHE A 67 -11.77 8.41 -9.84
N GLY A 68 -12.89 9.09 -9.59
CA GLY A 68 -13.09 10.48 -10.05
C GLY A 68 -12.06 11.48 -9.51
N LEU A 69 -11.51 11.25 -8.31
CA LEU A 69 -10.43 12.07 -7.75
C LEU A 69 -9.06 11.78 -8.40
N LEU A 70 -8.81 10.52 -8.78
CA LEU A 70 -7.55 10.06 -9.36
C LEU A 70 -7.52 10.16 -10.88
N ALA A 71 -8.69 10.22 -11.52
CA ALA A 71 -8.80 10.19 -12.97
C ALA A 71 -8.03 11.37 -13.58
N PRO A 72 -7.33 11.15 -14.70
CA PRO A 72 -6.54 12.19 -15.33
C PRO A 72 -7.41 13.40 -15.65
N LYS A 73 -7.04 14.58 -15.14
CA LYS A 73 -7.72 15.86 -15.43
C LYS A 73 -7.76 16.20 -16.92
N GLU A 74 -6.97 15.52 -17.73
CA GLU A 74 -6.75 15.80 -19.15
C GLU A 74 -7.68 15.01 -20.10
N SER A 75 -8.57 14.16 -19.58
CA SER A 75 -9.49 13.37 -20.39
C SER A 75 -10.92 13.50 -19.88
N ASP A 76 -11.85 13.87 -20.76
CA ASP A 76 -13.27 13.63 -20.52
C ASP A 76 -13.49 12.11 -20.45
N PHE A 77 -14.11 11.64 -19.38
CA PHE A 77 -14.41 10.22 -19.21
C PHE A 77 -15.82 10.02 -18.69
N VAL A 78 -16.38 8.84 -19.00
CA VAL A 78 -17.63 8.35 -18.43
C VAL A 78 -17.36 7.01 -17.78
N VAL A 79 -17.81 6.85 -16.53
CA VAL A 79 -17.76 5.55 -15.83
C VAL A 79 -18.91 4.70 -16.33
N ASP A 80 -18.59 3.60 -16.99
CA ASP A 80 -19.56 2.67 -17.57
C ASP A 80 -20.07 1.68 -16.52
N ALA A 81 -19.18 1.17 -15.66
CA ALA A 81 -19.52 0.21 -14.62
C ALA A 81 -18.46 0.17 -13.50
N VAL A 82 -18.89 -0.27 -12.31
CA VAL A 82 -18.00 -0.59 -11.19
C VAL A 82 -18.29 -1.99 -10.69
N ASP A 83 -17.37 -2.90 -11.00
CA ASP A 83 -17.49 -4.32 -10.66
C ASP A 83 -16.66 -4.66 -9.41
N VAL A 84 -17.15 -5.62 -8.63
CA VAL A 84 -16.39 -6.20 -7.51
C VAL A 84 -15.52 -7.32 -8.10
N GLN A 85 -14.20 -7.20 -7.97
CA GLN A 85 -13.28 -8.25 -8.38
C GLN A 85 -12.94 -9.20 -7.24
N VAL A 86 -12.74 -8.65 -6.05
CA VAL A 86 -12.54 -9.43 -4.81
C VAL A 86 -13.61 -8.97 -3.84
N PRO A 87 -14.36 -9.89 -3.18
CA PRO A 87 -15.31 -9.54 -2.13
C PRO A 87 -14.68 -8.60 -1.10
N ILE A 88 -15.52 -7.78 -0.47
CA ILE A 88 -15.08 -6.93 0.63
C ILE A 88 -14.57 -7.84 1.74
N GLN A 89 -13.35 -7.59 2.20
CA GLN A 89 -12.71 -8.29 3.30
C GLN A 89 -12.28 -7.29 4.34
N ASP A 90 -12.14 -7.74 5.58
CA ASP A 90 -11.51 -6.96 6.63
C ASP A 90 -9.99 -6.94 6.38
N VAL A 91 -9.44 -5.74 6.23
CA VAL A 91 -8.01 -5.51 6.02
C VAL A 91 -7.46 -4.59 7.11
N CYS A 92 -6.19 -4.75 7.42
CA CYS A 92 -5.48 -3.94 8.40
C CYS A 92 -4.90 -2.68 7.73
N ILE A 93 -5.05 -1.51 8.36
CA ILE A 93 -4.45 -0.25 7.94
C ILE A 93 -3.23 0.05 8.81
N SER A 94 -2.08 0.35 8.18
CA SER A 94 -0.91 0.83 8.90
C SER A 94 -0.94 2.29 9.30
N THR A 95 -0.06 2.64 10.23
CA THR A 95 0.33 4.04 10.50
C THR A 95 0.86 4.77 9.26
N THR A 96 1.44 4.03 8.31
CA THR A 96 1.89 4.58 7.01
C THR A 96 0.78 4.71 5.97
N GLY A 97 -0.45 4.26 6.26
CA GLY A 97 -1.61 4.40 5.39
C GLY A 97 -1.78 3.32 4.32
N TYR A 98 -0.98 2.25 4.34
CA TYR A 98 -1.15 1.10 3.45
C TYR A 98 -2.22 0.14 3.96
N HIS A 99 -2.71 -0.69 3.04
CA HIS A 99 -3.65 -1.75 3.34
C HIS A 99 -2.96 -3.12 3.26
N PHE A 100 -3.14 -3.92 4.31
CA PHE A 100 -2.55 -5.24 4.41
C PHE A 100 -3.61 -6.32 4.58
N ALA A 101 -3.42 -7.41 3.86
CA ALA A 101 -4.12 -8.67 4.06
C ALA A 101 -3.13 -9.75 4.51
N VAL A 102 -3.60 -10.74 5.29
CA VAL A 102 -2.79 -11.91 5.60
C VAL A 102 -3.04 -12.97 4.54
N ASP A 103 -1.96 -13.40 3.89
CA ASP A 103 -1.92 -14.47 2.90
C ASP A 103 -0.89 -15.50 3.38
N ALA A 104 -1.34 -16.73 3.67
CA ALA A 104 -0.49 -17.83 4.15
C ALA A 104 0.50 -17.43 5.29
N ASP A 105 -0.01 -16.84 6.37
CA ASP A 105 0.76 -16.36 7.54
C ASP A 105 1.75 -15.22 7.27
N GLN A 106 1.69 -14.60 6.09
CA GLN A 106 2.49 -13.43 5.73
C GLN A 106 1.59 -12.23 5.44
N TRP A 107 2.06 -11.06 5.85
CA TRP A 107 1.38 -9.81 5.51
C TRP A 107 1.71 -9.44 4.08
N ARG A 108 0.68 -9.12 3.30
CA ARG A 108 0.81 -8.65 1.93
C ARG A 108 0.19 -7.27 1.79
N CYS A 109 0.99 -6.33 1.34
CA CYS A 109 0.54 -4.99 0.95
C CYS A 109 -0.30 -5.08 -0.32
N LEU A 110 -1.48 -4.49 -0.30
CA LEU A 110 -2.43 -4.59 -1.41
C LEU A 110 -2.08 -3.65 -2.58
N GLU A 111 -1.42 -2.54 -2.31
CA GLU A 111 -1.15 -1.51 -3.32
C GLU A 111 0.09 -1.80 -4.18
N ASN A 112 1.13 -2.40 -3.60
CA ASN A 112 2.32 -2.78 -4.36
C ASN A 112 2.49 -4.31 -4.47
N GLY A 113 1.66 -5.10 -3.78
CA GLY A 113 1.69 -6.56 -3.81
C GLY A 113 2.81 -7.19 -3.01
N GLU A 114 3.64 -6.41 -2.32
CA GLU A 114 4.81 -6.88 -1.59
C GLU A 114 4.43 -7.54 -0.27
N PHE A 115 5.19 -8.57 0.11
CA PHE A 115 5.12 -9.12 1.45
C PHE A 115 5.94 -8.27 2.42
N VAL A 116 5.45 -8.12 3.65
CA VAL A 116 6.05 -7.22 4.65
C VAL A 116 6.21 -7.88 6.01
N GLU A 117 7.11 -7.32 6.80
CA GLU A 117 7.26 -7.60 8.22
C GLU A 117 7.14 -6.32 9.05
N VAL A 118 6.67 -6.47 10.30
CA VAL A 118 6.39 -5.35 11.20
C VAL A 118 7.33 -5.45 12.40
N THR A 119 7.93 -4.34 12.82
CA THR A 119 8.73 -4.28 14.05
C THR A 119 7.84 -4.00 15.27
N SER A 120 8.35 -4.25 16.48
CA SER A 120 7.69 -3.91 17.74
C SER A 120 7.35 -2.43 17.88
N ASP A 121 8.11 -1.59 17.17
CA ASP A 121 7.98 -0.14 17.22
C ASP A 121 7.01 0.37 16.13
N GLY A 122 6.45 -0.54 15.34
CA GLY A 122 5.43 -0.25 14.32
C GLY A 122 5.97 0.06 12.93
N ASP A 123 7.28 -0.06 12.69
CA ASP A 123 7.86 0.10 11.37
C ASP A 123 7.52 -1.09 10.47
N ILE A 124 7.22 -0.79 9.21
CA ILE A 124 6.88 -1.81 8.22
C ILE A 124 8.02 -1.91 7.21
N TRP A 125 8.54 -3.11 7.08
CA TRP A 125 9.67 -3.46 6.22
C TRP A 125 9.22 -4.39 5.11
N ASN A 126 9.90 -4.37 3.98
CA ASN A 126 9.73 -5.44 2.99
C ASN A 126 10.14 -6.81 3.59
N ALA A 127 9.70 -7.90 2.97
CA ALA A 127 9.97 -9.26 3.47
C ALA A 127 11.46 -9.57 3.64
N ASP A 128 12.33 -9.00 2.79
CA ASP A 128 13.79 -9.20 2.89
C ASP A 128 14.44 -8.30 3.96
N ARG A 129 13.67 -7.44 4.63
CA ARG A 129 14.11 -6.51 5.67
C ARG A 129 15.22 -5.57 5.21
N THR A 130 15.22 -5.23 3.93
CA THR A 130 16.23 -4.35 3.31
C THR A 130 15.81 -2.87 3.36
N TYR A 131 14.51 -2.58 3.36
CA TYR A 131 14.02 -1.20 3.42
C TYR A 131 12.64 -1.10 4.10
N THR A 132 12.32 0.10 4.61
CA THR A 132 11.00 0.44 5.15
C THR A 132 10.07 0.93 4.06
N LEU A 133 8.79 0.54 4.12
CA LEU A 133 7.79 1.07 3.21
C LEU A 133 7.61 2.59 3.50
N PRO A 134 7.73 3.46 2.48
CA PRO A 134 7.56 4.90 2.64
C PRO A 134 6.11 5.25 3.01
N LEU A 135 5.80 6.48 3.40
CA LEU A 135 4.40 6.85 3.62
C LEU A 135 3.55 6.63 2.36
N TYR A 136 2.32 6.14 2.52
CA TYR A 136 1.40 5.95 1.40
C TYR A 136 1.19 7.28 0.66
N GLY A 137 1.21 7.25 -0.68
CA GLY A 137 1.15 8.43 -1.53
C GLY A 137 2.50 9.16 -1.74
N HIS A 138 3.55 8.80 -1.01
CA HIS A 138 4.94 9.21 -1.31
C HIS A 138 5.66 8.24 -2.27
N LEU A 139 4.92 7.30 -2.87
CA LEU A 139 5.36 6.57 -4.06
C LEU A 139 5.44 7.55 -5.25
N GLN A 140 6.44 8.43 -5.23
CA GLN A 140 6.81 9.21 -6.40
C GLN A 140 7.42 8.26 -7.42
N GLN A 141 6.64 8.05 -8.48
CA GLN A 141 7.10 7.86 -9.86
C GLN A 141 8.36 7.00 -10.02
N TYR A 142 8.18 5.68 -10.13
CA TYR A 142 9.05 4.94 -11.04
C TYR A 142 8.68 5.38 -12.45
N HIS A 143 9.45 6.35 -12.97
CA HIS A 143 9.48 6.68 -14.39
C HIS A 143 9.75 5.41 -15.20
N CYS A 144 8.86 5.10 -16.13
CA CYS A 144 9.20 4.27 -17.29
C CYS A 144 10.14 5.05 -18.22
#